data_AF-I8X2C2-F1
#
_entry.id   AF-I8X2C2-F1
#
_cell.length_a   1.000
_cell.length_b   1.000
_cell.length_c   1.000
_cell.angle_alpha   90.00
_cell.angle_beta   90.00
_cell.angle_gamma   90.00
#
_symmetry.space_group_name_H-M   'P 1'
#
loop_
_entity.id
_entity.type
_entity.pdbx_description
1 polymer ?
#
loop_
_entity_poly.entity_id
_entity_poly.type
_entity_poly.pdbx_seq_one_letter_code
_entity_poly.pdbx_strand_id
1 'polypeptide(L)'
;MKKLIMGLLLMIAAVSVSAQLKYVPGSFRCLSFQAKNGDMGKGDVTYEYLKAQWPMDDNGSPAALLIVKFRNMLPEESRKFVTYFSAGCNKAAEEFPAADKHPEAYWLYVTAGDLIEITFNNPGHGACKVGPFKLEEKKIYEIVLENEKMQDISFNSIPGGATVMLDGEYVGVTPCEKKQATYGKHTVALTLDGLTKEEEINVSDERAYFDYDMRKTHSMSLSSELEGTLLEVDGKPYGRLPRASVILSYGPHTLVAVQGNIRDTLQLNVNEHSRMSHNFSMKEKKAVAIFAKYGGENVEADIDINNERLDNCKTPYTVNLPYGMHDISVSYMGRSNSKRFKVGDRTSSICSIELPDGVTKAKRSKELHTADSSLGQKHYWNNVDRKWVIGISAAAVYKNLVDFSTIGCQVGVRARTNFGKSKLGLYTGAFYEYSTGVNLMSGEADQHAFYVPAHLNWHASKIFNLSAGIGLNYDEMSFTSGYSGGSTGNLDYYCGQLSLLGEVGCNVQLKKFLLEFQCSYGGNVVVIEGDGGSLLKLSLGLSYAF
;
A
#
# COMPACT_ATOMS: atom_id res chain seq x y z
N MET A 1 55.92 3.62 -6.51
CA MET A 1 55.37 4.17 -7.78
C MET A 1 54.69 3.07 -8.60
N LYS A 2 53.56 2.53 -8.11
CA LYS A 2 52.78 1.46 -8.80
C LYS A 2 51.30 1.45 -8.39
N LYS A 3 50.77 2.61 -7.97
CA LYS A 3 49.35 2.81 -7.59
C LYS A 3 48.77 4.12 -8.16
N LEU A 4 49.21 4.52 -9.36
CA LEU A 4 48.68 5.73 -10.01
C LEU A 4 48.34 5.57 -11.50
N ILE A 5 48.39 4.35 -12.06
CA ILE A 5 48.13 4.11 -13.50
C ILE A 5 46.92 3.19 -13.74
N MET A 6 46.18 2.83 -12.68
CA MET A 6 44.98 1.98 -12.79
C MET A 6 43.67 2.72 -12.45
N GLY A 7 43.69 4.05 -12.58
CA GLY A 7 42.50 4.92 -12.55
C GLY A 7 42.23 5.62 -13.89
N LEU A 8 43.08 5.38 -14.91
CA LEU A 8 43.02 6.02 -16.22
C LEU A 8 42.85 4.94 -17.32
N LEU A 9 41.91 4.02 -17.14
CA LEU A 9 41.52 3.06 -18.18
C LEU A 9 40.10 2.48 -17.98
N LEU A 10 39.32 3.03 -17.04
CA LEU A 10 37.95 2.61 -16.72
C LEU A 10 36.88 3.69 -17.00
N MET A 11 37.20 4.61 -17.91
CA MET A 11 36.28 5.62 -18.48
C MET A 11 36.33 5.58 -20.02
N ILE A 12 36.59 4.41 -20.61
CA ILE A 12 36.27 4.11 -22.03
C ILE A 12 35.53 2.78 -22.05
N ALA A 13 34.41 2.75 -21.36
CA ALA A 13 33.27 1.92 -21.72
C ALA A 13 32.07 2.86 -21.77
N ALA A 14 32.19 3.92 -22.58
CA ALA A 14 31.01 4.49 -23.16
C ALA A 14 30.38 3.38 -23.97
N VAL A 15 29.30 2.82 -23.44
CA VAL A 15 28.24 2.27 -24.29
C VAL A 15 28.16 3.21 -25.48
N SER A 16 28.30 2.68 -26.68
CA SER A 16 28.08 3.41 -27.92
C SER A 16 26.62 3.84 -27.97
N VAL A 17 26.24 4.80 -27.13
CA VAL A 17 25.07 5.64 -27.30
C VAL A 17 25.42 6.42 -28.54
N SER A 18 24.82 6.06 -29.68
CA SER A 18 24.87 6.90 -30.88
C SER A 18 24.60 8.33 -30.42
N ALA A 19 25.44 9.29 -30.80
CA ALA A 19 25.33 10.65 -30.28
C ALA A 19 23.91 11.18 -30.52
N GLN A 20 23.11 11.25 -29.45
CA GLN A 20 21.73 11.74 -29.47
C GLN A 20 21.71 13.26 -29.38
N LEU A 21 22.76 13.86 -28.82
CA LEU A 21 22.96 15.29 -28.84
C LEU A 21 23.57 15.76 -30.17
N LYS A 22 22.88 16.67 -30.86
CA LYS A 22 23.37 17.31 -32.08
C LYS A 22 23.40 18.83 -31.96
N TYR A 23 24.31 19.43 -32.70
CA TYR A 23 24.34 20.87 -32.90
C TYR A 23 23.39 21.23 -34.02
N VAL A 24 22.50 22.19 -33.78
CA VAL A 24 21.56 22.68 -34.79
C VAL A 24 22.35 23.58 -35.77
N PRO A 25 22.56 23.16 -37.03
CA PRO A 25 23.35 23.93 -37.98
C PRO A 25 22.72 25.31 -38.22
N GLY A 26 23.56 26.35 -38.28
CA GLY A 26 23.09 27.74 -38.45
C GLY A 26 22.54 28.40 -37.18
N SER A 27 22.51 27.69 -36.03
CA SER A 27 22.14 28.32 -34.75
C SER A 27 23.21 29.25 -34.18
N PHE A 28 24.48 29.09 -34.59
CA PHE A 28 25.56 30.00 -34.21
C PHE A 28 25.31 31.42 -34.71
N ARG A 29 25.11 32.35 -33.78
CA ARG A 29 24.92 33.77 -34.08
C ARG A 29 25.57 34.66 -33.05
N CYS A 30 26.11 35.79 -33.51
CA CYS A 30 26.63 36.83 -32.63
C CYS A 30 25.50 37.78 -32.23
N LEU A 31 25.17 37.83 -30.95
CA LEU A 31 24.08 38.65 -30.42
C LEU A 31 24.52 40.11 -30.17
N SER A 32 25.82 40.36 -30.01
CA SER A 32 26.34 41.69 -29.66
C SER A 32 26.22 42.75 -30.77
N PHE A 33 26.00 42.36 -32.03
CA PHE A 33 25.83 43.30 -33.16
C PHE A 33 24.38 43.77 -33.41
N GLN A 34 23.37 43.13 -32.83
CA GLN A 34 21.96 43.52 -33.02
C GLN A 34 21.50 44.66 -32.08
N ALA A 35 22.38 45.15 -31.20
CA ALA A 35 22.07 46.17 -30.18
C ALA A 35 22.13 47.62 -30.68
N LYS A 36 21.61 47.94 -31.89
CA LYS A 36 21.57 49.34 -32.35
C LYS A 36 20.46 50.18 -31.70
N ASN A 37 19.43 49.53 -31.11
CA ASN A 37 18.27 50.19 -30.48
C ASN A 37 17.86 49.57 -29.13
N GLY A 38 18.73 48.81 -28.46
CA GLY A 38 18.53 48.43 -27.04
C GLY A 38 17.38 47.46 -26.71
N ASP A 39 16.71 46.86 -27.70
CA ASP A 39 15.67 45.85 -27.46
C ASP A 39 16.05 44.52 -28.15
N MET A 40 16.39 43.50 -27.36
CA MET A 40 16.64 42.12 -27.80
C MET A 40 15.44 41.18 -27.59
N GLY A 41 14.23 41.73 -27.45
CA GLY A 41 13.00 40.96 -27.35
C GLY A 41 12.70 40.55 -25.92
N LYS A 42 11.61 41.13 -25.41
CA LYS A 42 10.88 40.82 -24.16
C LYS A 42 11.68 40.06 -23.09
N GLY A 43 12.60 40.81 -22.47
CA GLY A 43 12.93 40.60 -21.06
C GLY A 43 14.38 40.25 -20.77
N ASP A 44 15.35 41.06 -21.21
CA ASP A 44 16.48 41.42 -20.34
C ASP A 44 17.28 42.53 -21.00
N VAL A 45 17.01 43.75 -20.54
CA VAL A 45 17.92 44.88 -20.68
C VAL A 45 19.21 44.57 -19.85
N THR A 46 19.25 43.44 -19.14
CA THR A 46 20.13 43.09 -18.01
C THR A 46 21.06 41.86 -18.19
N TYR A 47 21.90 41.79 -19.24
CA TYR A 47 23.35 41.63 -18.94
C TYR A 47 23.98 43.04 -18.73
N GLU A 48 23.12 44.07 -18.61
CA GLU A 48 23.40 45.48 -18.27
C GLU A 48 24.63 45.61 -17.39
N TYR A 49 25.63 46.23 -18.01
CA TYR A 49 27.01 46.26 -17.56
C TYR A 49 27.63 44.87 -17.49
N LEU A 50 28.40 44.51 -18.54
CA LEU A 50 29.73 43.89 -18.40
C LEU A 50 30.10 43.78 -16.91
N LYS A 51 29.95 42.60 -16.29
CA LYS A 51 30.28 42.38 -14.86
C LYS A 51 31.47 43.27 -14.49
N ALA A 52 31.44 43.96 -13.35
CA ALA A 52 32.59 44.73 -12.86
C ALA A 52 33.91 43.91 -12.91
N GLN A 53 33.79 42.57 -12.93
CA GLN A 53 34.82 41.60 -13.27
C GLN A 53 34.31 40.63 -14.37
N TRP A 54 34.52 40.99 -15.65
CA TRP A 54 34.36 40.04 -16.76
C TRP A 54 35.43 38.94 -16.65
N PRO A 55 35.09 37.64 -16.78
CA PRO A 55 36.07 36.57 -16.65
C PRO A 55 37.22 36.73 -17.65
N MET A 56 38.44 36.69 -17.15
CA MET A 56 39.64 36.57 -17.97
C MET A 56 39.88 35.10 -18.28
N ASP A 57 40.37 34.80 -19.47
CA ASP A 57 40.91 33.50 -19.79
C ASP A 57 42.29 33.27 -19.15
N ASP A 58 42.86 32.08 -19.34
CA ASP A 58 44.18 31.71 -18.80
C ASP A 58 45.33 32.59 -19.34
N ASN A 59 45.10 33.30 -20.44
CA ASN A 59 46.06 34.23 -21.04
C ASN A 59 45.89 35.67 -20.52
N GLY A 60 44.95 35.90 -19.59
CA GLY A 60 44.64 37.22 -19.04
C GLY A 60 43.83 38.12 -19.98
N SER A 61 43.26 37.56 -21.05
CA SER A 61 42.42 38.28 -22.01
C SER A 61 40.93 38.10 -21.67
N PRO A 62 40.07 39.09 -21.94
CA PRO A 62 38.63 38.93 -21.69
C PRO A 62 38.00 37.81 -22.53
N ALA A 63 37.30 36.88 -21.88
CA ALA A 63 36.65 35.77 -22.57
C ALA A 63 35.52 36.21 -23.52
N ALA A 64 35.15 35.36 -24.47
CA ALA A 64 33.87 35.42 -25.17
C ALA A 64 32.79 34.69 -24.36
N LEU A 65 31.52 35.11 -24.47
CA LEU A 65 30.39 34.40 -23.85
C LEU A 65 29.65 33.58 -24.92
N LEU A 66 29.51 32.28 -24.70
CA LEU A 66 28.71 31.36 -25.49
C LEU A 66 27.50 30.91 -24.68
N ILE A 67 26.31 31.33 -25.12
CA ILE A 67 25.02 30.89 -24.58
C ILE A 67 24.60 29.63 -25.32
N VAL A 68 24.52 28.52 -24.61
CA VAL A 68 24.08 27.23 -25.14
C VAL A 68 22.63 27.01 -24.75
N LYS A 69 21.74 27.02 -25.73
CA LYS A 69 20.33 26.66 -25.54
C LYS A 69 20.09 25.20 -25.90
N PHE A 70 19.09 24.60 -25.29
CA PHE A 70 18.76 23.19 -25.49
C PHE A 70 17.35 23.02 -26.04
N ARG A 71 17.21 22.14 -27.04
CA ARG A 71 15.93 21.62 -27.53
C ARG A 71 15.77 20.17 -27.12
N ASN A 72 14.53 19.78 -26.89
CA ASN A 72 14.13 18.40 -26.56
C ASN A 72 14.83 17.80 -25.33
N MET A 73 15.13 18.64 -24.35
CA MET A 73 15.89 18.25 -23.17
C MET A 73 15.27 18.85 -21.92
N LEU A 74 15.22 18.07 -20.83
CA LEU A 74 14.67 18.55 -19.56
C LEU A 74 15.64 19.52 -18.87
N PRO A 75 15.14 20.52 -18.11
CA PRO A 75 15.99 21.47 -17.40
C PRO A 75 17.01 20.83 -16.44
N GLU A 76 16.67 19.71 -15.77
CA GLU A 76 17.63 18.99 -14.93
C GLU A 76 18.74 18.28 -15.71
N GLU A 77 18.49 17.90 -16.96
CA GLU A 77 19.45 17.21 -17.83
C GLU A 77 20.36 18.21 -18.55
N SER A 78 19.79 19.36 -18.95
CA SER A 78 20.52 20.43 -19.62
C SER A 78 21.58 21.09 -18.72
N ARG A 79 21.54 20.82 -17.41
CA ARG A 79 22.51 21.29 -16.42
C ARG A 79 23.67 20.32 -16.17
N LYS A 80 23.70 19.16 -16.84
CA LYS A 80 24.68 18.09 -16.62
C LYS A 80 25.63 17.96 -17.82
N PHE A 81 26.50 18.95 -18.02
CA PHE A 81 27.47 18.93 -19.12
C PHE A 81 28.91 18.97 -18.63
N VAL A 82 29.77 18.26 -19.36
CA VAL A 82 31.21 18.40 -19.32
C VAL A 82 31.68 18.90 -20.67
N THR A 83 32.44 19.99 -20.69
CA THR A 83 32.95 20.61 -21.92
C THR A 83 34.43 20.28 -22.12
N TYR A 84 34.81 19.91 -23.34
CA TYR A 84 36.19 19.74 -23.78
C TYR A 84 36.49 20.72 -24.91
N PHE A 85 37.72 21.21 -25.01
CA PHE A 85 38.10 22.26 -25.96
C PHE A 85 39.24 21.80 -26.88
N SER A 86 39.31 22.37 -28.08
CA SER A 86 40.48 22.23 -28.95
C SER A 86 41.72 22.87 -28.31
N ALA A 87 42.91 22.44 -28.77
CA ALA A 87 44.18 22.96 -28.26
C ALA A 87 44.26 24.49 -28.41
N GLY A 88 44.67 25.18 -27.33
CA GLY A 88 44.77 26.64 -27.28
C GLY A 88 43.46 27.36 -26.91
N CYS A 89 42.40 26.62 -26.61
CA CYS A 89 41.13 27.14 -26.08
C CYS A 89 40.82 26.50 -24.73
N ASN A 90 40.35 27.29 -23.76
CA ASN A 90 39.94 26.79 -22.45
C ASN A 90 38.62 27.43 -21.99
N LYS A 91 38.00 26.79 -20.99
CA LYS A 91 36.88 27.35 -20.22
C LYS A 91 37.41 28.34 -19.19
N ALA A 92 37.08 29.62 -19.34
CA ALA A 92 37.40 30.65 -18.35
C ALA A 92 36.43 30.57 -17.15
N ALA A 93 35.15 30.34 -17.40
CA ALA A 93 34.11 30.20 -16.39
C ALA A 93 32.85 29.55 -16.99
N GLU A 94 31.94 29.10 -16.13
CA GLU A 94 30.58 28.73 -16.54
C GLU A 94 29.55 29.20 -15.53
N GLU A 95 28.33 29.40 -16.00
CA GLU A 95 27.21 29.83 -15.19
C GLU A 95 25.94 29.10 -15.68
N PHE A 96 25.14 28.64 -14.73
CA PHE A 96 23.79 28.17 -15.00
C PHE A 96 22.83 29.20 -14.43
N PRO A 97 22.25 30.08 -15.25
CA PRO A 97 21.30 31.07 -14.77
C PRO A 97 20.20 30.44 -13.91
N ALA A 98 19.72 31.23 -12.95
CA ALA A 98 18.59 30.85 -12.14
C ALA A 98 17.37 30.53 -13.03
N ALA A 99 16.61 29.51 -12.63
CA ALA A 99 15.55 28.91 -13.46
C ALA A 99 14.39 29.87 -13.77
N ASP A 100 14.30 30.99 -13.07
CA ASP A 100 13.30 32.05 -13.26
C ASP A 100 13.69 33.08 -14.32
N LYS A 101 14.96 33.09 -14.78
CA LYS A 101 15.47 34.05 -15.77
C LYS A 101 15.76 33.43 -17.12
N HIS A 102 16.58 32.36 -17.15
CA HIS A 102 16.95 31.64 -18.38
C HIS A 102 17.09 30.14 -18.07
N PRO A 103 15.98 29.43 -17.76
CA PRO A 103 16.02 28.05 -17.26
C PRO A 103 16.68 27.05 -18.21
N GLU A 104 16.65 27.33 -19.51
CA GLU A 104 17.12 26.50 -20.62
C GLU A 104 18.50 26.90 -21.19
N ALA A 105 19.25 27.77 -20.51
CA ALA A 105 20.55 28.25 -20.98
C ALA A 105 21.73 27.76 -20.12
N TYR A 106 22.81 27.34 -20.78
CA TYR A 106 24.12 27.12 -20.18
C TYR A 106 25.09 28.17 -20.69
N TRP A 107 25.63 28.98 -19.80
CA TRP A 107 26.50 30.11 -20.14
C TRP A 107 27.95 29.69 -19.97
N LEU A 108 28.69 29.68 -21.07
CA LEU A 108 30.08 29.24 -21.12
C LEU A 108 30.98 30.40 -21.53
N TYR A 109 31.92 30.78 -20.65
CA TYR A 109 32.94 31.77 -20.97
C TYR A 109 34.17 31.05 -21.54
N VAL A 110 34.53 31.39 -22.77
CA VAL A 110 35.52 30.67 -23.59
C VAL A 110 36.59 31.63 -24.09
N THR A 111 37.83 31.16 -24.17
CA THR A 111 38.93 31.90 -24.83
C THR A 111 38.54 32.34 -26.25
N ALA A 112 38.78 33.61 -26.57
CA ALA A 112 38.53 34.16 -27.91
C ALA A 112 39.55 33.63 -28.94
N GLY A 113 39.16 33.48 -30.21
CA GLY A 113 40.01 32.97 -31.28
C GLY A 113 39.23 32.57 -32.55
N ASP A 114 39.96 32.19 -33.61
CA ASP A 114 39.39 31.97 -34.95
C ASP A 114 38.98 30.51 -35.26
N LEU A 115 39.42 29.54 -34.46
CA LEU A 115 39.22 28.10 -34.70
C LEU A 115 38.81 27.36 -33.42
N ILE A 116 37.84 27.92 -32.72
CA ILE A 116 37.38 27.38 -31.44
C ILE A 116 36.44 26.21 -31.67
N GLU A 117 36.84 25.02 -31.24
CA GLU A 117 36.00 23.83 -31.23
C GLU A 117 35.70 23.43 -29.79
N ILE A 118 34.45 23.06 -29.53
CA ILE A 118 33.97 22.71 -28.19
C ILE A 118 33.22 21.39 -28.30
N THR A 119 33.51 20.44 -27.42
CA THR A 119 32.75 19.20 -27.29
C THR A 119 31.93 19.26 -26.02
N PHE A 120 30.60 19.24 -26.16
CA PHE A 120 29.64 19.15 -25.07
C PHE A 120 29.31 17.69 -24.82
N ASN A 121 29.62 17.18 -23.62
CA ASN A 121 29.29 15.81 -23.23
C ASN A 121 28.20 15.81 -22.16
N ASN A 122 27.06 15.20 -22.47
CA ASN A 122 26.00 14.90 -21.51
C ASN A 122 26.05 13.41 -21.12
N PRO A 123 26.11 13.05 -19.83
CA PRO A 123 26.14 11.65 -19.41
C PRO A 123 24.94 10.82 -19.90
N GLY A 124 23.77 11.43 -20.09
CA GLY A 124 22.55 10.75 -20.56
C GLY A 124 22.38 10.74 -22.08
N HIS A 125 22.86 11.78 -22.77
CA HIS A 125 22.53 12.03 -24.19
C HIS A 125 23.75 12.00 -25.13
N GLY A 126 24.93 11.68 -24.60
CA GLY A 126 26.18 11.56 -25.35
C GLY A 126 26.88 12.89 -25.61
N ALA A 127 27.87 12.85 -26.51
CA ALA A 127 28.73 13.99 -26.80
C ALA A 127 28.46 14.61 -28.17
N CYS A 128 28.50 15.93 -28.25
CA CYS A 128 28.36 16.71 -29.46
C CYS A 128 29.54 17.68 -29.62
N LYS A 129 30.25 17.59 -30.75
CA LYS A 129 31.29 18.55 -31.12
C LYS A 129 30.70 19.69 -31.95
N VAL A 130 31.05 20.91 -31.60
CA VAL A 130 30.64 22.14 -32.29
C VAL A 130 31.84 22.99 -32.70
N GLY A 131 31.62 23.89 -33.65
CA GLY A 131 32.67 24.70 -34.26
C GLY A 131 33.24 24.04 -35.53
N PRO A 132 34.36 24.57 -36.06
CA PRO A 132 35.13 25.69 -35.52
C PRO A 132 34.37 27.02 -35.57
N PHE A 133 34.49 27.80 -34.50
CA PHE A 133 33.91 29.13 -34.40
C PHE A 133 34.99 30.21 -34.32
N LYS A 134 34.64 31.39 -34.86
CA LYS A 134 35.35 32.64 -34.60
C LYS A 134 34.66 33.37 -33.45
N LEU A 135 35.33 33.42 -32.30
CA LEU A 135 34.88 34.10 -31.09
C LEU A 135 35.78 35.30 -30.82
N GLU A 136 35.18 36.44 -30.51
CA GLU A 136 35.90 37.68 -30.19
C GLU A 136 35.67 38.08 -28.73
N GLU A 137 36.66 38.75 -28.15
CA GLU A 137 36.62 39.21 -26.75
C GLU A 137 35.37 40.03 -26.45
N LYS A 138 34.75 39.76 -25.30
CA LYS A 138 33.54 40.46 -24.81
C LYS A 138 32.33 40.41 -25.76
N LYS A 139 32.34 39.55 -26.79
CA LYS A 139 31.15 39.29 -27.60
C LYS A 139 30.34 38.12 -27.04
N ILE A 140 29.04 38.21 -27.30
CA ILE A 140 28.05 37.21 -26.87
C ILE A 140 27.59 36.46 -28.11
N TYR A 141 27.63 35.14 -28.03
CA TYR A 141 27.22 34.22 -29.05
C TYR A 141 26.15 33.28 -28.51
N GLU A 142 25.31 32.77 -29.38
CA GLU A 142 24.34 31.73 -29.06
C GLU A 142 24.58 30.52 -29.96
N ILE A 143 24.40 29.32 -29.41
CA ILE A 143 24.23 28.07 -30.17
C ILE A 143 23.05 27.29 -29.59
N VAL A 144 22.50 26.39 -30.40
CA VAL A 144 21.46 25.44 -29.96
C VAL A 144 21.98 24.02 -30.09
N LEU A 145 21.89 23.26 -29.01
CA LEU A 145 22.04 21.81 -29.00
C LEU A 145 20.65 21.17 -28.91
N GLU A 146 20.43 20.11 -29.67
CA GLU A 146 19.17 19.40 -29.75
C GLU A 146 19.38 17.94 -29.38
N ASN A 147 18.53 17.43 -28.49
CA ASN A 147 18.46 16.02 -28.22
C ASN A 147 17.54 15.35 -29.24
N GLU A 148 18.07 14.41 -30.01
CA GLU A 148 17.31 13.64 -31.00
C GLU A 148 16.72 12.35 -30.42
N LYS A 149 16.88 12.12 -29.11
CA LYS A 149 16.23 11.00 -28.46
C LYS A 149 14.71 11.15 -28.58
N MET A 150 14.07 10.05 -28.99
CA MET A 150 12.64 9.94 -29.18
C MET A 150 12.11 8.71 -28.44
N GLN A 151 10.82 8.74 -28.07
CA GLN A 151 10.12 7.62 -27.46
C GLN A 151 8.64 7.63 -27.86
N ASP A 152 8.08 6.43 -27.94
CA ASP A 152 6.65 6.27 -28.13
C ASP A 152 5.93 6.59 -26.81
N ILE A 153 4.94 7.49 -26.87
CA ILE A 153 4.14 7.90 -25.71
C ILE A 153 2.67 7.59 -25.94
N SER A 154 1.96 7.28 -24.86
CA SER A 154 0.54 6.94 -24.90
C SER A 154 -0.30 7.91 -24.06
N PHE A 155 -1.48 8.19 -24.59
CA PHE A 155 -2.47 9.06 -23.99
C PHE A 155 -3.76 8.28 -23.76
N ASN A 156 -4.29 8.39 -22.56
CA ASN A 156 -5.54 7.74 -22.19
C ASN A 156 -6.41 8.72 -21.39
N SER A 157 -7.73 8.56 -21.46
CA SER A 157 -8.65 9.41 -20.71
C SER A 157 -9.86 8.67 -20.18
N ILE A 158 -10.45 9.25 -19.13
CA ILE A 158 -11.71 8.80 -18.55
C ILE A 158 -12.70 9.98 -18.58
N PRO A 159 -13.82 9.91 -19.31
CA PRO A 159 -14.16 8.88 -20.30
C PRO A 159 -13.15 8.85 -21.47
N GLY A 160 -13.08 7.72 -22.17
CA GLY A 160 -12.33 7.63 -23.43
C GLY A 160 -12.99 8.44 -24.54
N GLY A 161 -12.28 8.69 -25.64
CA GLY A 161 -12.80 9.45 -26.78
C GLY A 161 -12.34 10.91 -26.86
N ALA A 162 -11.38 11.33 -26.04
CA ALA A 162 -10.85 12.68 -26.06
C ALA A 162 -9.89 12.87 -27.25
N THR A 163 -10.08 13.94 -28.03
CA THR A 163 -9.13 14.34 -29.07
C THR A 163 -7.87 14.89 -28.44
N VAL A 164 -6.70 14.36 -28.81
CA VAL A 164 -5.39 14.75 -28.27
C VAL A 164 -4.61 15.53 -29.32
N MET A 165 -4.09 16.68 -28.90
CA MET A 165 -3.09 17.47 -29.62
C MET A 165 -1.81 17.56 -28.79
N LEU A 166 -0.65 17.38 -29.43
CA LEU A 166 0.67 17.53 -28.83
C LEU A 166 1.43 18.60 -29.60
N ASP A 167 1.86 19.67 -28.92
CA ASP A 167 2.49 20.86 -29.49
C ASP A 167 1.70 21.50 -30.64
N GLY A 168 0.37 21.41 -30.57
CA GLY A 168 -0.53 21.89 -31.62
C GLY A 168 -0.73 20.92 -32.79
N GLU A 169 -0.06 19.77 -32.81
CA GLU A 169 -0.29 18.72 -33.81
C GLU A 169 -1.32 17.70 -33.32
N TYR A 170 -2.25 17.32 -34.20
CA TYR A 170 -3.21 16.25 -33.91
C TYR A 170 -2.50 14.89 -33.79
N VAL A 171 -2.73 14.20 -32.67
CA VAL A 171 -2.20 12.85 -32.42
C VAL A 171 -3.25 11.78 -32.70
N GLY A 172 -4.46 11.94 -32.16
CA GLY A 172 -5.48 10.90 -32.19
C GLY A 172 -6.60 11.13 -31.19
N VAL A 173 -7.36 10.06 -30.94
CA VAL A 173 -8.46 10.03 -29.95
C VAL A 173 -8.14 8.99 -28.90
N THR A 174 -8.25 9.33 -27.61
CA THR A 174 -7.88 8.44 -26.51
C THR A 174 -8.73 7.14 -26.47
N PRO A 175 -8.14 5.98 -26.16
CA PRO A 175 -6.70 5.77 -26.00
C PRO A 175 -5.94 5.83 -27.34
N CYS A 176 -4.85 6.57 -27.40
CA CYS A 176 -4.00 6.70 -28.59
C CYS A 176 -2.51 6.80 -28.25
N GLU A 177 -1.66 6.65 -29.26
CA GLU A 177 -0.20 6.66 -29.15
C GLU A 177 0.41 7.68 -30.12
N LYS A 178 1.36 8.49 -29.65
CA LYS A 178 2.26 9.28 -30.50
C LYS A 178 3.58 8.52 -30.59
N LYS A 179 3.87 8.03 -31.79
CA LYS A 179 5.17 7.41 -32.07
C LYS A 179 6.25 8.46 -32.20
N GLN A 180 7.43 8.11 -31.71
CA GLN A 180 8.65 8.92 -31.85
C GLN A 180 8.47 10.38 -31.37
N ALA A 181 7.80 10.57 -30.23
CA ALA A 181 7.78 11.88 -29.58
C ALA A 181 9.19 12.24 -29.12
N THR A 182 9.61 13.47 -29.33
CA THR A 182 10.93 13.94 -28.87
C THR A 182 10.97 13.98 -27.35
N TYR A 183 12.17 13.97 -26.78
CA TYR A 183 12.34 14.17 -25.34
C TYR A 183 12.07 15.62 -24.94
N GLY A 184 11.91 15.88 -23.65
CA GLY A 184 11.80 17.23 -23.11
C GLY A 184 10.36 17.68 -22.87
N LYS A 185 10.16 18.99 -22.89
CA LYS A 185 8.87 19.62 -22.57
C LYS A 185 7.96 19.66 -23.78
N HIS A 186 6.70 19.29 -23.57
CA HIS A 186 5.65 19.33 -24.57
C HIS A 186 4.38 19.94 -24.00
N THR A 187 3.58 20.57 -24.84
CA THR A 187 2.23 21.04 -24.48
C THR A 187 1.20 20.07 -25.04
N VAL A 188 0.38 19.49 -24.16
CA VAL A 188 -0.71 18.60 -24.57
C VAL A 188 -2.05 19.25 -24.30
N ALA A 189 -2.93 19.19 -25.30
CA ALA A 189 -4.31 19.64 -25.20
C ALA A 189 -5.25 18.48 -25.50
N LEU A 190 -6.21 18.24 -24.60
CA LEU A 190 -7.25 17.23 -24.76
C LEU A 190 -8.61 17.92 -24.85
N THR A 191 -9.45 17.50 -25.79
CA THR A 191 -10.83 17.98 -25.92
C THR A 191 -11.83 16.82 -25.97
N LEU A 192 -12.83 16.85 -25.10
CA LEU A 192 -13.93 15.87 -25.04
C LEU A 192 -15.24 16.58 -24.72
N ASP A 193 -16.27 16.43 -25.56
CA ASP A 193 -17.61 17.01 -25.35
C ASP A 193 -17.61 18.51 -24.99
N GLY A 194 -16.70 19.29 -25.59
CA GLY A 194 -16.53 20.73 -25.33
C GLY A 194 -15.74 21.07 -24.07
N LEU A 195 -15.29 20.08 -23.28
CA LEU A 195 -14.32 20.26 -22.21
C LEU A 195 -12.91 20.26 -22.82
N THR A 196 -12.11 21.29 -22.53
CA THR A 196 -10.71 21.36 -22.93
C THR A 196 -9.81 21.37 -21.70
N LYS A 197 -8.77 20.53 -21.71
CA LYS A 197 -7.69 20.52 -20.71
C LYS A 197 -6.35 20.69 -21.42
N GLU A 198 -5.54 21.62 -20.93
CA GLU A 198 -4.19 21.88 -21.46
C GLU A 198 -3.18 21.72 -20.32
N GLU A 199 -2.06 21.04 -20.59
CA GLU A 199 -1.04 20.71 -19.60
C GLU A 199 0.36 20.69 -20.24
N GLU A 200 1.37 21.15 -19.50
CA GLU A 200 2.77 20.93 -19.89
C GLU A 200 3.23 19.57 -19.35
N ILE A 201 3.71 18.71 -20.24
CA ILE A 201 4.24 17.38 -19.89
C ILE A 201 5.73 17.29 -20.21
N ASN A 202 6.40 16.40 -19.48
CA ASN A 202 7.80 16.07 -19.69
C ASN A 202 7.87 14.65 -20.24
N VAL A 203 8.41 14.51 -21.45
CA VAL A 203 8.70 13.22 -22.08
C VAL A 203 10.15 12.84 -21.77
N SER A 204 10.31 11.67 -21.15
CA SER A 204 11.61 11.09 -20.78
C SER A 204 11.48 9.57 -20.60
N ASP A 205 12.59 8.87 -20.37
CA ASP A 205 12.58 7.41 -20.19
C ASP A 205 11.59 6.95 -19.10
N GLU A 206 11.41 7.77 -18.06
CA GLU A 206 10.54 7.49 -16.92
C GLU A 206 9.07 7.92 -17.13
N ARG A 207 8.78 8.69 -18.19
CA ARG A 207 7.45 9.27 -18.45
C ARG A 207 7.04 9.12 -19.91
N ALA A 208 6.34 8.02 -20.19
CA ALA A 208 5.78 7.69 -21.51
C ALA A 208 4.26 7.44 -21.52
N TYR A 209 3.60 7.55 -20.36
CA TYR A 209 2.18 7.26 -20.19
C TYR A 209 1.49 8.44 -19.52
N PHE A 210 0.43 8.95 -20.15
CA PHE A 210 -0.29 10.13 -19.69
C PHE A 210 -1.79 9.85 -19.60
N ASP A 211 -2.31 9.78 -18.37
CA ASP A 211 -3.72 9.54 -18.06
C ASP A 211 -4.43 10.85 -17.67
N TYR A 212 -5.61 11.09 -18.27
CA TYR A 212 -6.41 12.29 -18.04
C TYR A 212 -7.82 11.98 -17.56
N ASP A 213 -8.24 12.60 -16.46
CA ASP A 213 -9.65 12.65 -16.07
C ASP A 213 -10.35 13.80 -16.83
N MET A 214 -11.16 13.42 -17.81
CA MET A 214 -11.95 14.31 -18.67
C MET A 214 -13.45 14.28 -18.30
N ARG A 215 -13.81 13.73 -17.14
CA ARG A 215 -15.19 13.78 -16.64
C ARG A 215 -15.57 15.23 -16.36
N LYS A 216 -16.82 15.59 -16.69
CA LYS A 216 -17.42 16.85 -16.25
C LYS A 216 -17.27 17.00 -14.74
N THR A 217 -17.18 18.22 -14.25
CA THR A 217 -17.05 18.49 -12.82
C THR A 217 -18.29 19.18 -12.27
N HIS A 218 -18.46 19.07 -10.96
CA HIS A 218 -19.52 19.70 -10.21
C HIS A 218 -18.93 20.30 -8.93
N SER A 219 -19.33 21.52 -8.60
CA SER A 219 -18.91 22.16 -7.35
C SER A 219 -19.96 21.95 -6.27
N MET A 220 -19.49 21.66 -5.06
CA MET A 220 -20.33 21.40 -3.89
C MET A 220 -19.80 22.13 -2.66
N SER A 221 -20.70 22.73 -1.88
CA SER A 221 -20.41 23.34 -0.59
C SER A 221 -20.54 22.31 0.53
N LEU A 222 -19.45 22.05 1.23
CA LEU A 222 -19.39 21.08 2.33
C LEU A 222 -19.17 21.80 3.65
N SER A 223 -19.94 21.45 4.67
CA SER A 223 -19.79 21.97 6.03
C SER A 223 -19.85 20.85 7.06
N SER A 224 -19.46 21.18 8.28
CA SER A 224 -19.58 20.31 9.45
C SER A 224 -19.99 21.18 10.63
N GLU A 225 -20.75 20.61 11.57
CA GLU A 225 -21.06 21.28 12.85
C GLU A 225 -19.79 21.59 13.67
N LEU A 226 -18.69 20.85 13.43
CA LEU A 226 -17.39 21.10 14.06
C LEU A 226 -16.46 21.82 13.08
N GLU A 227 -16.08 23.05 13.40
CA GLU A 227 -15.12 23.82 12.62
C GLU A 227 -13.75 23.11 12.54
N GLY A 228 -13.11 23.23 11.38
CA GLY A 228 -11.77 22.67 11.17
C GLY A 228 -11.73 21.16 10.98
N THR A 229 -12.89 20.50 10.83
CA THR A 229 -13.04 19.07 10.49
C THR A 229 -12.29 18.75 9.20
N LEU A 230 -11.45 17.71 9.21
CA LEU A 230 -10.75 17.26 8.00
C LEU A 230 -11.75 16.60 7.05
N LEU A 231 -11.75 17.02 5.79
CA LEU A 231 -12.43 16.36 4.69
C LEU A 231 -11.42 15.46 3.95
N GLU A 232 -11.79 14.21 3.78
CA GLU A 232 -11.17 13.27 2.85
C GLU A 232 -12.11 13.07 1.66
N VAL A 233 -11.55 13.03 0.46
CA VAL A 233 -12.26 12.74 -0.80
C VAL A 233 -11.59 11.54 -1.43
N ASP A 234 -12.34 10.47 -1.64
CA ASP A 234 -11.88 9.19 -2.19
C ASP A 234 -10.64 8.64 -1.47
N GLY A 235 -10.65 8.75 -0.14
CA GLY A 235 -9.58 8.28 0.74
C GLY A 235 -8.35 9.18 0.83
N LYS A 236 -8.35 10.34 0.16
CA LYS A 236 -7.25 11.32 0.22
C LYS A 236 -7.65 12.57 1.01
N PRO A 237 -6.79 13.10 1.89
CA PRO A 237 -7.04 14.38 2.54
C PRO A 237 -7.22 15.51 1.51
N TYR A 238 -8.34 16.21 1.58
CA TYR A 238 -8.66 17.32 0.67
C TYR A 238 -8.46 18.69 1.33
N GLY A 239 -8.84 18.83 2.59
CA GLY A 239 -8.73 20.08 3.33
C GLY A 239 -9.64 20.12 4.55
N ARG A 240 -9.78 21.27 5.19
CA ARG A 240 -10.67 21.42 6.35
C ARG A 240 -12.00 22.09 5.98
N LEU A 241 -13.08 21.65 6.62
CA LEU A 241 -14.43 22.20 6.51
C LEU A 241 -14.62 23.43 7.42
N PRO A 242 -15.49 24.39 7.06
CA PRO A 242 -16.33 24.41 5.86
C PRO A 242 -15.57 24.78 4.57
N ARG A 243 -16.05 24.30 3.42
CA ARG A 243 -15.57 24.67 2.08
C ARG A 243 -16.73 24.95 1.16
N ALA A 244 -16.79 26.16 0.63
CA ALA A 244 -17.86 26.60 -0.28
C ALA A 244 -17.78 25.98 -1.69
N SER A 245 -16.60 25.52 -2.11
CA SER A 245 -16.36 24.96 -3.44
C SER A 245 -15.40 23.77 -3.35
N VAL A 246 -15.98 22.57 -3.34
CA VAL A 246 -15.28 21.31 -3.54
C VAL A 246 -15.66 20.80 -4.93
N ILE A 247 -14.67 20.76 -5.83
CA ILE A 247 -14.87 20.35 -7.22
C ILE A 247 -14.67 18.84 -7.30
N LEU A 248 -15.72 18.13 -7.66
CA LEU A 248 -15.74 16.67 -7.85
C LEU A 248 -16.00 16.36 -9.31
N SER A 249 -15.35 15.34 -9.86
CA SER A 249 -15.70 14.83 -11.19
C SER A 249 -17.04 14.08 -11.13
N TYR A 250 -17.68 13.91 -12.28
CA TYR A 250 -18.90 13.10 -12.34
C TYR A 250 -18.55 11.63 -12.05
N GLY A 251 -19.48 10.89 -11.47
CA GLY A 251 -19.28 9.51 -11.04
C GLY A 251 -19.26 9.33 -9.53
N PRO A 252 -18.96 8.11 -9.05
CA PRO A 252 -19.02 7.77 -7.65
C PRO A 252 -17.88 8.45 -6.87
N HIS A 253 -18.23 9.04 -5.73
CA HIS A 253 -17.31 9.63 -4.78
C HIS A 253 -17.65 9.21 -3.35
N THR A 254 -16.61 9.03 -2.53
CA THR A 254 -16.74 8.84 -1.08
C THR A 254 -16.10 10.01 -0.36
N LEU A 255 -16.92 10.82 0.29
CA LEU A 255 -16.49 11.95 1.10
C LEU A 255 -16.54 11.54 2.58
N VAL A 256 -15.46 11.79 3.32
CA VAL A 256 -15.41 11.47 4.75
C VAL A 256 -14.99 12.70 5.53
N ALA A 257 -15.85 13.15 6.44
CA ALA A 257 -15.52 14.15 7.42
C ALA A 257 -14.91 13.46 8.66
N VAL A 258 -13.71 13.88 9.06
CA VAL A 258 -12.90 13.26 10.12
C VAL A 258 -12.50 14.33 11.13
N GLN A 259 -12.83 14.10 12.40
CA GLN A 259 -12.39 14.92 13.53
C GLN A 259 -12.04 14.00 14.71
N GLY A 260 -10.75 13.81 14.98
CA GLY A 260 -10.30 12.83 15.96
C GLY A 260 -10.76 11.41 15.62
N ASN A 261 -11.57 10.81 16.49
CA ASN A 261 -12.15 9.47 16.28
C ASN A 261 -13.54 9.50 15.61
N ILE A 262 -14.12 10.69 15.40
CA ILE A 262 -15.43 10.84 14.78
C ILE A 262 -15.26 10.83 13.26
N ARG A 263 -16.09 10.03 12.60
CA ARG A 263 -16.18 9.98 11.14
C ARG A 263 -17.64 10.06 10.71
N ASP A 264 -17.91 10.86 9.69
CA ASP A 264 -19.17 10.83 8.97
C ASP A 264 -18.89 10.69 7.47
N THR A 265 -19.61 9.77 6.82
CA THR A 265 -19.31 9.36 5.44
C THR A 265 -20.50 9.67 4.55
N LEU A 266 -20.25 10.39 3.47
CA LEU A 266 -21.20 10.62 2.38
C LEU A 266 -20.71 9.90 1.13
N GLN A 267 -21.49 8.92 0.67
CA GLN A 267 -21.32 8.33 -0.65
C GLN A 267 -22.32 8.96 -1.60
N LEU A 268 -21.85 9.41 -2.75
CA LEU A 268 -22.71 10.00 -3.78
C LEU A 268 -22.19 9.66 -5.17
N ASN A 269 -23.09 9.62 -6.14
CA ASN A 269 -22.74 9.59 -7.56
C ASN A 269 -22.96 10.98 -8.14
N VAL A 270 -21.88 11.71 -8.36
CA VAL A 270 -21.90 13.10 -8.83
C VAL A 270 -22.34 13.15 -10.29
N ASN A 271 -23.29 14.03 -10.59
CA ASN A 271 -23.85 14.28 -11.92
C ASN A 271 -24.45 15.69 -11.96
N GLU A 272 -25.06 16.07 -13.08
CA GLU A 272 -25.63 17.40 -13.30
C GLU A 272 -26.76 17.79 -12.33
N HIS A 273 -27.43 16.80 -11.73
CA HIS A 273 -28.52 16.99 -10.77
C HIS A 273 -28.08 16.84 -9.31
N SER A 274 -26.77 16.71 -9.06
CA SER A 274 -26.25 16.55 -7.70
C SER A 274 -26.52 17.79 -6.85
N ARG A 275 -26.67 17.56 -5.53
CA ARG A 275 -26.95 18.64 -4.59
C ARG A 275 -25.74 19.57 -4.48
N MET A 276 -26.03 20.87 -4.39
CA MET A 276 -25.02 21.93 -4.23
C MET A 276 -24.39 21.96 -2.84
N SER A 277 -24.98 21.31 -1.83
CA SER A 277 -24.47 21.40 -0.46
C SER A 277 -24.74 20.16 0.39
N HIS A 278 -23.84 19.91 1.35
CA HIS A 278 -24.04 18.92 2.41
C HIS A 278 -23.40 19.38 3.73
N ASN A 279 -24.07 19.07 4.84
CA ASN A 279 -23.58 19.30 6.19
C ASN A 279 -23.35 17.96 6.90
N PHE A 280 -22.11 17.66 7.26
CA PHE A 280 -21.75 16.46 8.01
C PHE A 280 -22.13 16.57 9.48
N SER A 281 -22.65 15.48 10.05
CA SER A 281 -23.08 15.39 11.45
C SER A 281 -22.01 14.68 12.27
N MET A 282 -21.15 15.46 12.92
CA MET A 282 -20.00 14.95 13.68
C MET A 282 -20.38 14.50 15.10
N LYS A 283 -21.11 13.38 15.20
CA LYS A 283 -21.47 12.75 16.48
C LYS A 283 -20.64 11.50 16.73
N GLU A 284 -20.00 11.41 17.90
CA GLU A 284 -19.39 10.16 18.36
C GLU A 284 -20.45 9.05 18.38
N LYS A 285 -20.08 7.85 17.92
CA LYS A 285 -20.95 6.67 17.94
C LYS A 285 -20.24 5.55 18.69
N LYS A 286 -21.00 4.72 19.39
CA LYS A 286 -20.50 3.55 20.11
C LYS A 286 -21.36 2.34 19.79
N ALA A 287 -20.72 1.21 19.54
CA ALA A 287 -21.40 -0.06 19.42
C ALA A 287 -22.03 -0.44 20.76
N VAL A 288 -23.36 -0.60 20.78
CA VAL A 288 -24.16 -1.00 21.93
C VAL A 288 -24.83 -2.33 21.62
N ALA A 289 -24.51 -3.35 22.41
CA ALA A 289 -25.15 -4.65 22.36
C ALA A 289 -26.42 -4.64 23.24
N ILE A 290 -27.57 -4.88 22.62
CA ILE A 290 -28.89 -4.90 23.24
C ILE A 290 -29.28 -6.35 23.50
N PHE A 291 -29.61 -6.68 24.74
CA PHE A 291 -30.09 -7.99 25.19
C PHE A 291 -31.47 -7.85 25.82
N ALA A 292 -32.36 -8.78 25.54
CA ALA A 292 -33.59 -8.97 26.29
C ALA A 292 -33.51 -10.24 27.13
N LYS A 293 -34.03 -10.17 28.34
CA LYS A 293 -34.14 -11.32 29.24
C LYS A 293 -35.58 -11.54 29.67
N TYR A 294 -35.96 -12.81 29.80
CA TYR A 294 -37.26 -13.23 30.30
C TYR A 294 -37.06 -14.49 31.14
N GLY A 295 -37.56 -14.53 32.38
CA GLY A 295 -37.26 -15.62 33.31
C GLY A 295 -35.79 -15.70 33.71
N GLY A 296 -34.99 -14.64 33.53
CA GLY A 296 -33.54 -14.64 33.74
C GLY A 296 -32.71 -15.18 32.57
N GLU A 297 -33.34 -15.70 31.51
CA GLU A 297 -32.70 -16.23 30.31
C GLU A 297 -32.73 -15.21 29.16
N ASN A 298 -31.72 -15.22 28.29
CA ASN A 298 -31.72 -14.35 27.10
C ASN A 298 -32.77 -14.82 26.08
N VAL A 299 -33.55 -13.91 25.53
CA VAL A 299 -34.59 -14.21 24.53
C VAL A 299 -34.41 -13.38 23.26
N GLU A 300 -34.97 -13.88 22.16
CA GLU A 300 -35.06 -13.17 20.88
C GLU A 300 -36.25 -12.22 20.86
N ALA A 301 -36.04 -11.04 21.46
CA ALA A 301 -37.04 -9.99 21.50
C ALA A 301 -36.87 -9.03 20.33
N ASP A 302 -38.00 -8.53 19.87
CA ASP A 302 -38.12 -7.38 18.99
C ASP A 302 -37.55 -6.13 19.67
N ILE A 303 -36.92 -5.22 18.91
CA ILE A 303 -36.24 -4.02 19.42
C ILE A 303 -36.84 -2.76 18.77
N ASP A 304 -37.07 -1.72 19.57
CA ASP A 304 -37.23 -0.34 19.08
C ASP A 304 -36.19 0.57 19.74
N ILE A 305 -35.73 1.57 18.98
CA ILE A 305 -34.79 2.59 19.46
C ILE A 305 -35.37 3.96 19.15
N ASN A 306 -35.56 4.78 20.19
CA ASN A 306 -36.21 6.10 20.13
C ASN A 306 -37.58 6.06 19.44
N ASN A 307 -38.38 5.03 19.75
CA ASN A 307 -39.70 4.74 19.17
C ASN A 307 -39.69 4.33 17.68
N GLU A 308 -38.53 4.00 17.11
CA GLU A 308 -38.41 3.45 15.76
C GLU A 308 -38.12 1.96 15.82
N ARG A 309 -38.99 1.16 15.19
CA ARG A 309 -38.90 -0.30 15.13
C ARG A 309 -37.68 -0.71 14.29
N LEU A 310 -36.81 -1.56 14.84
CA LEU A 310 -35.77 -2.21 14.04
C LEU A 310 -36.34 -3.47 13.38
N ASP A 311 -36.74 -3.36 12.12
CA ASP A 311 -37.24 -4.49 11.34
C ASP A 311 -36.17 -5.58 11.17
N ASN A 312 -36.59 -6.85 11.25
CA ASN A 312 -35.73 -8.03 11.09
C ASN A 312 -34.51 -8.12 12.02
N CYS A 313 -34.49 -7.33 13.11
CA CYS A 313 -33.43 -7.37 14.12
C CYS A 313 -34.04 -7.79 15.47
N LYS A 314 -33.51 -8.87 16.04
CA LYS A 314 -33.91 -9.39 17.37
C LYS A 314 -32.74 -9.42 18.32
N THR A 315 -33.00 -9.31 19.63
CA THR A 315 -31.94 -9.44 20.63
C THR A 315 -31.35 -10.86 20.65
N PRO A 316 -30.05 -11.05 20.91
CA PRO A 316 -29.04 -10.01 21.08
C PRO A 316 -28.66 -9.32 19.76
N TYR A 317 -28.66 -7.99 19.74
CA TYR A 317 -28.33 -7.19 18.56
C TYR A 317 -27.34 -6.09 18.90
N THR A 318 -26.34 -5.85 18.04
CA THR A 318 -25.37 -4.76 18.24
C THR A 318 -25.61 -3.65 17.24
N VAL A 319 -25.80 -2.43 17.74
CA VAL A 319 -26.08 -1.24 16.94
C VAL A 319 -25.11 -0.11 17.32
N ASN A 320 -24.65 0.66 16.33
CA ASN A 320 -23.85 1.85 16.57
C ASN A 320 -24.75 3.04 16.90
N LEU A 321 -24.86 3.37 18.19
CA LEU A 321 -25.68 4.50 18.64
C LEU A 321 -24.83 5.76 18.78
N PRO A 322 -25.33 6.93 18.35
CA PRO A 322 -24.72 8.21 18.69
C PRO A 322 -24.55 8.39 20.20
N TYR A 323 -23.60 9.22 20.62
CA TYR A 323 -23.50 9.61 22.01
C TYR A 323 -24.72 10.45 22.39
N GLY A 324 -25.30 10.14 23.54
CA GLY A 324 -26.56 10.72 23.98
C GLY A 324 -27.41 9.75 24.78
N MET A 325 -28.64 10.17 25.06
CA MET A 325 -29.65 9.34 25.69
C MET A 325 -30.50 8.69 24.61
N HIS A 326 -30.71 7.38 24.71
CA HIS A 326 -31.57 6.62 23.82
C HIS A 326 -32.61 5.87 24.62
N ASP A 327 -33.86 5.89 24.15
CA ASP A 327 -34.93 5.08 24.71
C ASP A 327 -34.98 3.77 23.94
N ILE A 328 -34.56 2.66 24.57
CA ILE A 328 -34.49 1.34 23.94
C ILE A 328 -35.62 0.49 24.52
N SER A 329 -36.55 0.03 23.69
CA SER A 329 -37.59 -0.94 24.07
C SER A 329 -37.30 -2.31 23.47
N VAL A 330 -37.70 -3.34 24.21
CA VAL A 330 -37.73 -4.71 23.71
C VAL A 330 -39.10 -5.32 23.94
N SER A 331 -39.56 -6.17 23.01
CA SER A 331 -40.82 -6.90 23.14
C SER A 331 -40.70 -8.37 22.77
N TYR A 332 -41.31 -9.24 23.58
CA TYR A 332 -41.29 -10.69 23.40
C TYR A 332 -42.59 -11.29 23.95
N MET A 333 -43.25 -12.15 23.16
CA MET A 333 -44.51 -12.83 23.51
C MET A 333 -45.61 -11.88 24.06
N GLY A 334 -45.79 -10.71 23.43
CA GLY A 334 -46.82 -9.73 23.82
C GLY A 334 -46.48 -8.93 25.08
N ARG A 335 -45.28 -9.07 25.63
CA ARG A 335 -44.77 -8.24 26.74
C ARG A 335 -43.69 -7.30 26.23
N SER A 336 -43.60 -6.12 26.80
CA SER A 336 -42.54 -5.16 26.49
C SER A 336 -41.98 -4.52 27.74
N ASN A 337 -40.73 -4.10 27.64
CA ASN A 337 -40.13 -3.22 28.63
C ASN A 337 -39.17 -2.26 27.91
N SER A 338 -38.87 -1.14 28.54
CA SER A 338 -38.01 -0.11 27.98
C SER A 338 -36.94 0.32 28.99
N LYS A 339 -35.82 0.79 28.47
CA LYS A 339 -34.72 1.34 29.25
C LYS A 339 -34.14 2.55 28.55
N ARG A 340 -34.12 3.65 29.27
CA ARG A 340 -33.39 4.85 28.88
C ARG A 340 -31.89 4.61 29.09
N PHE A 341 -31.14 4.49 28.00
CA PHE A 341 -29.74 4.07 27.97
C PHE A 341 -28.83 5.22 27.55
N LYS A 342 -27.82 5.53 28.37
CA LYS A 342 -26.83 6.57 28.07
C LYS A 342 -25.66 5.98 27.28
N VAL A 343 -25.41 6.52 26.11
CA VAL A 343 -24.26 6.18 25.26
C VAL A 343 -23.23 7.29 25.35
N GLY A 344 -22.02 6.91 25.74
CA GLY A 344 -20.86 7.78 25.88
C GLY A 344 -19.59 6.96 26.04
N ASP A 345 -18.44 7.63 26.05
CA ASP A 345 -17.10 7.04 26.13
C ASP A 345 -16.97 5.99 27.25
N ARG A 346 -17.36 6.34 28.48
CA ARG A 346 -17.23 5.54 29.71
C ARG A 346 -18.49 4.77 30.09
N THR A 347 -19.58 4.92 29.34
CA THR A 347 -20.83 4.19 29.66
C THR A 347 -20.76 2.74 29.19
N SER A 348 -21.69 1.90 29.65
CA SER A 348 -21.74 0.49 29.23
C SER A 348 -21.90 0.38 27.71
N SER A 349 -21.22 -0.59 27.08
CA SER A 349 -21.53 -1.02 25.70
C SER A 349 -22.64 -2.08 25.65
N ILE A 350 -23.24 -2.41 26.79
CA ILE A 350 -24.26 -3.45 26.93
C ILE A 350 -25.53 -2.82 27.53
N CYS A 351 -26.62 -2.89 26.80
CA CYS A 351 -27.97 -2.60 27.26
C CYS A 351 -28.74 -3.91 27.46
N SER A 352 -28.86 -4.38 28.70
CA SER A 352 -29.73 -5.51 29.04
C SER A 352 -31.06 -4.99 29.61
N ILE A 353 -32.17 -5.51 29.10
CA ILE A 353 -33.53 -5.19 29.51
C ILE A 353 -34.23 -6.49 29.93
N GLU A 354 -34.75 -6.53 31.17
CA GLU A 354 -35.53 -7.66 31.68
C GLU A 354 -37.01 -7.41 31.38
N LEU A 355 -37.68 -8.39 30.79
CA LEU A 355 -39.11 -8.35 30.55
C LEU A 355 -39.89 -8.77 31.81
N PRO A 356 -41.12 -8.28 32.02
CA PRO A 356 -41.90 -8.65 33.19
C PRO A 356 -42.27 -10.14 33.16
N ASP A 357 -41.81 -10.90 34.15
CA ASP A 357 -42.32 -12.23 34.42
C ASP A 357 -43.63 -12.12 35.19
N GLY A 358 -44.69 -12.79 34.73
CA GLY A 358 -46.01 -12.77 35.37
C GLY A 358 -46.09 -13.41 36.77
N VAL A 359 -44.96 -13.63 37.45
CA VAL A 359 -44.89 -14.21 38.79
C VAL A 359 -44.45 -13.12 39.78
N THR A 360 -45.43 -12.54 40.47
CA THR A 360 -45.22 -11.73 41.67
C THR A 360 -44.46 -12.54 42.73
N LYS A 361 -43.16 -12.33 42.89
CA LYS A 361 -42.41 -12.84 44.05
C LYS A 361 -42.72 -11.99 45.27
N ALA A 362 -43.67 -12.46 46.08
CA ALA A 362 -43.87 -12.01 47.45
C ALA A 362 -42.58 -12.23 48.26
N LYS A 363 -42.20 -11.20 49.02
CA LYS A 363 -41.15 -11.24 50.06
C LYS A 363 -41.27 -12.50 50.92
N ARG A 364 -40.19 -13.27 51.05
CA ARG A 364 -39.94 -14.08 52.24
C ARG A 364 -38.45 -14.19 52.53
N SER A 365 -38.00 -13.34 53.45
CA SER A 365 -36.85 -13.58 54.31
C SER A 365 -37.22 -14.64 55.36
N LYS A 366 -36.44 -15.70 55.48
CA LYS A 366 -36.02 -16.24 56.79
C LYS A 366 -34.93 -17.29 56.63
N GLU A 367 -33.96 -17.14 57.53
CA GLU A 367 -32.71 -17.88 57.67
C GLU A 367 -32.93 -19.37 57.94
N LEU A 368 -31.96 -20.18 57.51
CA LEU A 368 -31.50 -21.32 58.29
C LEU A 368 -29.98 -21.40 58.15
N HIS A 369 -29.26 -21.02 59.20
CA HIS A 369 -27.87 -21.42 59.39
C HIS A 369 -27.83 -22.89 59.79
N THR A 370 -26.97 -23.69 59.16
CA THR A 370 -26.15 -24.67 59.87
C THR A 370 -24.95 -25.11 59.02
N ALA A 371 -23.80 -25.10 59.71
CA ALA A 371 -22.58 -25.87 59.49
C ALA A 371 -21.80 -25.68 58.18
N ASP A 372 -20.75 -24.87 58.32
CA ASP A 372 -19.53 -24.90 57.54
C ASP A 372 -18.97 -26.33 57.45
N SER A 373 -18.99 -26.92 56.26
CA SER A 373 -17.98 -27.89 55.87
C SER A 373 -17.52 -27.57 54.45
N SER A 374 -16.25 -27.24 54.38
CA SER A 374 -15.48 -26.79 53.24
C SER A 374 -15.27 -27.91 52.24
N LEU A 375 -16.02 -27.93 51.14
CA LEU A 375 -15.62 -28.58 49.88
C LEU A 375 -16.52 -28.09 48.74
N GLY A 376 -16.06 -27.05 48.05
CA GLY A 376 -16.79 -26.40 46.97
C GLY A 376 -16.89 -27.24 45.70
N GLN A 377 -18.12 -27.58 45.30
CA GLN A 377 -18.42 -27.89 43.91
C GLN A 377 -18.71 -26.60 43.15
N LYS A 378 -17.65 -26.00 42.59
CA LYS A 378 -17.75 -24.95 41.58
C LYS A 378 -18.23 -25.56 40.27
N HIS A 379 -19.41 -25.13 39.82
CA HIS A 379 -19.92 -25.34 38.47
C HIS A 379 -19.00 -24.63 37.46
N TYR A 380 -18.14 -25.37 36.76
CA TYR A 380 -17.14 -24.83 35.82
C TYR A 380 -17.58 -24.74 34.35
N TRP A 381 -18.85 -25.04 34.01
CA TRP A 381 -19.23 -25.25 32.60
C TRP A 381 -20.10 -24.16 31.93
N ASN A 382 -20.46 -23.07 32.62
CA ASN A 382 -21.37 -22.05 32.05
C ASN A 382 -20.73 -20.70 31.66
N ASN A 383 -19.40 -20.61 31.58
CA ASN A 383 -18.70 -19.39 31.13
C ASN A 383 -17.65 -19.73 30.07
N VAL A 384 -18.08 -20.12 28.87
CA VAL A 384 -17.20 -20.03 27.69
C VAL A 384 -17.32 -18.59 27.18
N ASP A 385 -16.24 -17.81 27.17
CA ASP A 385 -16.27 -16.52 26.47
C ASP A 385 -16.55 -16.84 25.00
N ARG A 386 -17.60 -16.23 24.41
CA ARG A 386 -17.91 -16.45 22.98
C ARG A 386 -16.94 -15.71 22.03
N LYS A 387 -15.85 -15.15 22.54
CA LYS A 387 -14.84 -14.44 21.75
C LYS A 387 -13.77 -15.41 21.28
N TRP A 388 -14.00 -15.95 20.09
CA TRP A 388 -12.97 -16.63 19.34
C TRP A 388 -11.96 -15.61 18.79
N VAL A 389 -10.70 -15.82 19.10
CA VAL A 389 -9.57 -15.14 18.47
C VAL A 389 -9.12 -16.02 17.32
N ILE A 390 -9.29 -15.51 16.10
CA ILE A 390 -8.91 -16.20 14.86
C ILE A 390 -7.53 -15.67 14.42
N GLY A 391 -6.71 -16.55 13.87
CA GLY A 391 -5.41 -16.18 13.35
C GLY A 391 -4.94 -17.10 12.24
N ILE A 392 -3.86 -16.70 11.58
CA ILE A 392 -3.09 -17.54 10.67
C ILE A 392 -1.84 -18.04 11.38
N SER A 393 -1.41 -19.26 11.05
CA SER A 393 -0.19 -19.86 11.58
C SER A 393 0.64 -20.48 10.48
N ALA A 394 1.96 -20.41 10.66
CA ALA A 394 2.93 -21.19 9.92
C ALA A 394 3.88 -21.89 10.91
N ALA A 395 4.25 -23.15 10.67
CA ALA A 395 5.18 -23.89 11.51
C ALA A 395 6.12 -24.77 10.72
N ALA A 396 7.32 -24.99 11.26
CA ALA A 396 8.17 -26.11 10.85
C ALA A 396 7.70 -27.37 11.58
N VAL A 397 7.60 -28.48 10.86
CA VAL A 397 7.13 -29.76 11.40
C VAL A 397 8.17 -30.83 11.14
N TYR A 398 8.44 -31.62 12.17
CA TYR A 398 9.21 -32.85 12.08
C TYR A 398 8.31 -34.01 12.46
N LYS A 399 8.26 -35.07 11.64
CA LYS A 399 7.53 -36.30 11.94
C LYS A 399 8.49 -37.46 11.95
N ASN A 400 8.29 -38.37 12.89
CA ASN A 400 8.98 -39.63 12.98
C ASN A 400 7.92 -40.74 13.00
N LEU A 401 7.93 -41.53 11.93
CA LEU A 401 7.17 -42.76 11.78
C LEU A 401 8.14 -43.94 12.00
N VAL A 402 7.58 -45.13 12.19
CA VAL A 402 8.32 -46.35 12.57
C VAL A 402 9.56 -46.57 11.69
N ASP A 403 9.47 -46.35 10.38
CA ASP A 403 10.54 -46.68 9.42
C ASP A 403 11.18 -45.46 8.70
N PHE A 404 10.71 -44.23 8.96
CA PHE A 404 11.28 -43.02 8.36
C PHE A 404 10.90 -41.73 9.09
N SER A 405 11.67 -40.67 8.86
CA SER A 405 11.40 -39.32 9.39
C SER A 405 11.24 -38.30 8.27
N THR A 406 10.32 -37.35 8.43
CA THR A 406 10.10 -36.25 7.49
C THR A 406 10.29 -34.90 8.17
N ILE A 407 10.68 -33.90 7.39
CA ILE A 407 10.70 -32.50 7.80
C ILE A 407 9.91 -31.68 6.78
N GLY A 408 9.18 -30.67 7.26
CA GLY A 408 8.27 -29.92 6.41
C GLY A 408 7.72 -28.67 7.05
N CYS A 409 6.63 -28.19 6.46
CA CYS A 409 5.92 -27.01 6.91
C CYS A 409 4.44 -27.29 7.13
N GLN A 410 3.85 -26.52 8.03
CA GLN A 410 2.43 -26.48 8.33
C GLN A 410 1.93 -25.05 8.12
N VAL A 411 0.80 -24.89 7.46
CA VAL A 411 0.11 -23.60 7.32
C VAL A 411 -1.38 -23.78 7.59
N GLY A 412 -2.01 -22.80 8.22
CA GLY A 412 -3.45 -22.91 8.46
C GLY A 412 -4.05 -21.82 9.30
N VAL A 413 -5.33 -22.03 9.63
CA VAL A 413 -6.13 -21.11 10.41
C VAL A 413 -6.32 -21.68 11.81
N ARG A 414 -6.12 -20.83 12.80
CA ARG A 414 -6.33 -21.15 14.21
C ARG A 414 -7.51 -20.39 14.78
N ALA A 415 -8.18 -20.99 15.75
CA ALA A 415 -9.21 -20.36 16.55
C ALA A 415 -9.01 -20.72 18.02
N ARG A 416 -9.01 -19.73 18.91
CA ARG A 416 -8.95 -19.97 20.36
C ARG A 416 -9.98 -19.16 21.11
N THR A 417 -10.44 -19.67 22.23
CA THR A 417 -11.30 -18.95 23.16
C THR A 417 -10.86 -19.21 24.60
N ASN A 418 -11.25 -18.32 25.52
CA ASN A 418 -11.04 -18.51 26.96
C ASN A 418 -12.37 -18.87 27.63
N PHE A 419 -12.30 -19.60 28.73
CA PHE A 419 -13.47 -19.91 29.55
C PHE A 419 -13.67 -18.81 30.59
N GLY A 420 -14.27 -17.70 30.15
CA GLY A 420 -14.61 -16.57 31.00
C GLY A 420 -13.38 -15.98 31.68
N LYS A 421 -13.51 -15.67 32.97
CA LYS A 421 -12.38 -15.17 33.79
C LYS A 421 -11.40 -16.27 34.23
N SER A 422 -11.58 -17.52 33.80
CA SER A 422 -10.68 -18.60 34.20
C SER A 422 -9.34 -18.51 33.45
N LYS A 423 -8.33 -19.17 34.00
CA LYS A 423 -7.06 -19.39 33.29
C LYS A 423 -7.18 -20.46 32.22
N LEU A 424 -8.35 -21.04 31.99
CA LEU A 424 -8.54 -22.12 31.02
C LEU A 424 -9.18 -21.58 29.73
N GLY A 425 -8.91 -22.25 28.62
CA GLY A 425 -9.48 -21.94 27.32
C GLY A 425 -9.46 -23.15 26.39
N LEU A 426 -9.97 -22.96 25.18
CA LEU A 426 -9.98 -23.94 24.11
C LEU A 426 -9.21 -23.42 22.91
N TYR A 427 -8.41 -24.27 22.28
CA TYR A 427 -7.73 -24.01 21.02
C TYR A 427 -8.08 -25.10 20.01
N THR A 428 -8.39 -24.68 18.79
CA THR A 428 -8.57 -25.56 17.64
C THR A 428 -8.12 -24.86 16.36
N GLY A 429 -8.09 -25.57 15.25
CA GLY A 429 -7.72 -25.02 13.95
C GLY A 429 -7.84 -26.05 12.84
N ALA A 430 -7.56 -25.61 11.62
CA ALA A 430 -7.45 -26.45 10.44
C ALA A 430 -6.14 -26.11 9.74
N PHE A 431 -5.30 -27.11 9.55
CA PHE A 431 -3.97 -26.95 9.01
C PHE A 431 -3.71 -27.93 7.87
N TYR A 432 -2.97 -27.45 6.89
CA TYR A 432 -2.38 -28.27 5.86
C TYR A 432 -0.87 -28.39 6.12
N GLU A 433 -0.36 -29.60 5.96
CA GLU A 433 1.04 -29.93 6.15
C GLU A 433 1.61 -30.54 4.88
N TYR A 434 2.83 -30.14 4.56
CA TYR A 434 3.63 -30.75 3.52
C TYR A 434 5.01 -31.06 4.10
N SER A 435 5.45 -32.30 3.95
CA SER A 435 6.75 -32.74 4.45
C SER A 435 7.37 -33.77 3.53
N THR A 436 8.69 -33.75 3.44
CA THR A 436 9.47 -34.71 2.65
C THR A 436 10.42 -35.46 3.56
N GLY A 437 10.75 -36.69 3.20
CA GLY A 437 11.71 -37.50 3.94
C GLY A 437 12.29 -38.62 3.09
N VAL A 438 13.16 -39.41 3.71
CA VAL A 438 13.79 -40.56 3.07
C VAL A 438 13.49 -41.80 3.89
N ASN A 439 12.92 -42.81 3.26
CA ASN A 439 12.76 -44.14 3.82
C ASN A 439 13.87 -45.05 3.27
N LEU A 440 14.60 -45.72 4.17
CA LEU A 440 15.77 -46.54 3.83
C LEU A 440 15.42 -47.75 2.93
N MET A 441 14.16 -48.17 2.87
CA MET A 441 13.68 -49.32 2.10
C MET A 441 12.93 -48.92 0.81
N SER A 442 12.27 -47.74 0.78
CA SER A 442 11.34 -47.36 -0.29
C SER A 442 11.65 -46.05 -1.04
N GLY A 443 12.72 -45.32 -0.68
CA GLY A 443 13.18 -44.13 -1.40
C GLY A 443 12.70 -42.80 -0.82
N GLU A 444 12.56 -41.78 -1.68
CA GLU A 444 12.02 -40.47 -1.29
C GLU A 444 10.52 -40.57 -1.00
N ALA A 445 10.10 -39.96 0.10
CA ALA A 445 8.72 -39.95 0.56
C ALA A 445 8.18 -38.52 0.60
N ASP A 446 7.07 -38.31 -0.10
CA ASP A 446 6.30 -37.07 -0.07
C ASP A 446 5.03 -37.28 0.75
N GLN A 447 4.78 -36.38 1.70
CA GLN A 447 3.67 -36.49 2.63
C GLN A 447 2.87 -35.20 2.69
N HIS A 448 1.56 -35.35 2.46
CA HIS A 448 0.55 -34.32 2.62
C HIS A 448 -0.29 -34.67 3.84
N ALA A 449 -0.64 -33.69 4.68
CA ALA A 449 -1.55 -33.97 5.78
C ALA A 449 -2.57 -32.86 6.02
N PHE A 450 -3.76 -33.26 6.44
CA PHE A 450 -4.77 -32.37 7.00
C PHE A 450 -4.88 -32.60 8.50
N TYR A 451 -4.67 -31.54 9.27
CA TYR A 451 -4.48 -31.59 10.71
C TYR A 451 -5.45 -30.68 11.46
N VAL A 452 -6.12 -31.23 12.46
CA VAL A 452 -7.14 -30.54 13.29
C VAL A 452 -6.89 -30.82 14.78
N PRO A 453 -6.33 -29.86 15.55
CA PRO A 453 -6.20 -29.97 17.00
C PRO A 453 -7.48 -29.58 17.75
N ALA A 454 -7.66 -30.14 18.95
CA ALA A 454 -8.60 -29.69 19.97
C ALA A 454 -7.90 -29.73 21.34
N HIS A 455 -7.41 -28.58 21.81
CA HIS A 455 -6.62 -28.46 23.04
C HIS A 455 -7.32 -27.65 24.10
N LEU A 456 -7.21 -28.10 25.35
CA LEU A 456 -7.40 -27.25 26.51
C LEU A 456 -6.13 -26.40 26.70
N ASN A 457 -6.29 -25.09 26.74
CA ASN A 457 -5.22 -24.14 27.02
C ASN A 457 -5.28 -23.67 28.46
N TRP A 458 -4.12 -23.55 29.10
CA TRP A 458 -3.95 -23.01 30.44
C TRP A 458 -2.99 -21.81 30.44
N HIS A 459 -3.52 -20.65 30.84
CA HIS A 459 -2.78 -19.39 30.98
C HIS A 459 -1.95 -19.39 32.26
N ALA A 460 -0.73 -19.93 32.19
CA ALA A 460 0.19 -19.98 33.31
C ALA A 460 0.63 -18.57 33.75
N SER A 461 0.90 -17.67 32.80
CA SER A 461 1.22 -16.25 33.05
C SER A 461 0.57 -15.32 32.01
N LYS A 462 0.90 -14.01 32.03
CA LYS A 462 0.41 -13.04 31.02
C LYS A 462 0.90 -13.32 29.60
N ILE A 463 2.05 -13.99 29.45
CA ILE A 463 2.71 -14.21 28.16
C ILE A 463 2.98 -15.68 27.88
N PHE A 464 2.88 -16.58 28.85
CA PHE A 464 3.22 -17.99 28.70
C PHE A 464 2.01 -18.86 29.00
N ASN A 465 1.68 -19.76 28.08
CA ASN A 465 0.56 -20.69 28.20
C ASN A 465 1.03 -22.12 27.94
N LEU A 466 0.34 -23.07 28.57
CA LEU A 466 0.49 -24.50 28.33
C LEU A 466 -0.77 -24.99 27.60
N SER A 467 -0.63 -25.98 26.73
CA SER A 467 -1.74 -26.62 26.04
C SER A 467 -1.63 -28.13 26.14
N ALA A 468 -2.76 -28.80 26.24
CA ALA A 468 -2.83 -30.25 26.15
C ALA A 468 -4.16 -30.65 25.50
N GLY A 469 -4.15 -31.70 24.70
CA GLY A 469 -5.36 -32.17 24.05
C GLY A 469 -5.13 -33.29 23.07
N ILE A 470 -5.99 -33.32 22.07
CA ILE A 470 -5.96 -34.32 21.01
C ILE A 470 -5.86 -33.65 19.65
N GLY A 471 -5.26 -34.35 18.69
CA GLY A 471 -5.20 -33.94 17.29
C GLY A 471 -5.67 -35.05 16.37
N LEU A 472 -6.47 -34.71 15.38
CA LEU A 472 -6.79 -35.58 14.26
C LEU A 472 -5.87 -35.22 13.10
N ASN A 473 -5.17 -36.21 12.56
CA ASN A 473 -4.25 -36.04 11.46
C ASN A 473 -4.58 -37.05 10.36
N TYR A 474 -4.93 -36.57 9.18
CA TYR A 474 -5.07 -37.40 7.98
C TYR A 474 -3.83 -37.22 7.13
N ASP A 475 -2.99 -38.24 7.03
CA ASP A 475 -1.79 -38.24 6.21
C ASP A 475 -2.03 -39.02 4.92
N GLU A 476 -1.57 -38.46 3.80
CA GLU A 476 -1.45 -39.10 2.51
C GLU A 476 0.03 -39.10 2.12
N MET A 477 0.58 -40.30 1.90
CA MET A 477 2.00 -40.50 1.65
C MET A 477 2.19 -41.18 0.30
N SER A 478 3.17 -40.69 -0.45
CA SER A 478 3.62 -41.26 -1.72
C SER A 478 5.09 -41.63 -1.59
N PHE A 479 5.45 -42.85 -2.01
CA PHE A 479 6.83 -43.30 -2.07
C PHE A 479 7.29 -43.45 -3.51
N THR A 480 8.46 -42.89 -3.83
CA THR A 480 9.12 -43.10 -5.12
C THR A 480 10.30 -44.05 -4.94
N SER A 481 10.13 -45.32 -5.32
CA SER A 481 11.20 -46.31 -5.23
C SER A 481 12.14 -46.25 -6.44
N GLY A 482 13.45 -46.24 -6.19
CA GLY A 482 14.48 -46.43 -7.21
C GLY A 482 15.11 -47.82 -7.10
N TYR A 483 14.45 -48.87 -7.62
CA TYR A 483 15.08 -50.20 -7.71
C TYR A 483 15.57 -50.48 -9.13
N SER A 484 16.89 -50.53 -9.30
CA SER A 484 17.56 -50.97 -10.53
C SER A 484 17.52 -52.49 -10.64
N GLY A 485 16.52 -53.04 -11.33
CA GLY A 485 16.42 -54.49 -11.50
C GLY A 485 15.28 -54.94 -12.39
N GLY A 486 15.35 -54.64 -13.69
CA GLY A 486 14.81 -55.54 -14.72
C GLY A 486 13.30 -55.72 -14.86
N SER A 487 12.47 -54.69 -14.64
CA SER A 487 11.15 -54.57 -15.30
C SER A 487 10.63 -53.14 -15.11
N THR A 488 10.23 -52.49 -16.20
CA THR A 488 9.77 -51.10 -16.25
C THR A 488 8.45 -50.89 -15.50
N GLY A 489 8.49 -50.08 -14.44
CA GLY A 489 7.33 -49.47 -13.79
C GLY A 489 7.74 -48.79 -12.48
N ASN A 490 7.58 -47.47 -12.37
CA ASN A 490 7.52 -46.83 -11.06
C ASN A 490 6.28 -47.38 -10.36
N LEU A 491 6.46 -48.06 -9.23
CA LEU A 491 5.37 -48.40 -8.34
C LEU A 491 5.19 -47.21 -7.40
N ASP A 492 4.30 -46.29 -7.77
CA ASP A 492 3.83 -45.27 -6.84
C ASP A 492 2.94 -45.98 -5.82
N TYR A 493 3.48 -46.16 -4.60
CA TYR A 493 2.71 -46.71 -3.49
C TYR A 493 2.10 -45.55 -2.71
N TYR A 494 0.77 -45.54 -2.64
CA TYR A 494 0.01 -44.57 -1.87
C TYR A 494 -0.44 -45.21 -0.57
N CYS A 495 -0.24 -44.52 0.55
CA CYS A 495 -0.90 -44.90 1.80
C CYS A 495 -1.60 -43.69 2.44
N GLY A 496 -2.86 -43.92 2.80
CA GLY A 496 -3.69 -42.98 3.54
C GLY A 496 -3.89 -43.45 4.97
N GLN A 497 -3.71 -42.55 5.93
CA GLN A 497 -3.79 -42.89 7.35
C GLN A 497 -4.50 -41.80 8.14
N LEU A 498 -5.49 -42.19 8.96
CA LEU A 498 -6.11 -41.32 9.95
C LEU A 498 -5.55 -41.66 11.34
N SER A 499 -4.85 -40.70 11.93
CA SER A 499 -4.20 -40.81 13.22
C SER A 499 -4.91 -39.96 14.28
N LEU A 500 -5.02 -40.49 15.49
CA LEU A 500 -5.40 -39.73 16.68
C LEU A 500 -4.16 -39.54 17.54
N LEU A 501 -3.84 -38.28 17.82
CA LEU A 501 -2.64 -37.87 18.53
C LEU A 501 -3.00 -37.35 19.92
N GLY A 502 -2.25 -37.77 20.94
CA GLY A 502 -2.19 -37.08 22.22
C GLY A 502 -1.15 -35.98 22.15
N GLU A 503 -1.51 -34.76 22.55
CA GLU A 503 -0.71 -33.57 22.23
C GLU A 503 -0.50 -32.72 23.47
N VAL A 504 0.73 -32.22 23.62
CA VAL A 504 1.12 -31.25 24.64
C VAL A 504 1.94 -30.15 24.00
N GLY A 505 1.74 -28.92 24.44
CA GLY A 505 2.42 -27.77 23.88
C GLY A 505 2.58 -26.63 24.88
N CYS A 506 3.38 -25.67 24.47
CA CYS A 506 3.51 -24.40 25.16
C CYS A 506 3.60 -23.27 24.15
N ASN A 507 3.19 -22.07 24.56
CA ASN A 507 3.23 -20.92 23.71
C ASN A 507 3.56 -19.62 24.44
N VAL A 508 4.22 -18.71 23.71
CA VAL A 508 4.62 -17.39 24.18
C VAL A 508 3.88 -16.32 23.38
N GLN A 509 2.98 -15.59 24.04
CA GLN A 509 2.20 -14.50 23.45
C GLN A 509 2.92 -13.16 23.56
N LEU A 510 3.20 -12.56 22.40
CA LEU A 510 3.76 -11.21 22.23
C LEU A 510 2.77 -10.32 21.47
N LYS A 511 1.87 -9.65 22.21
CA LYS A 511 0.76 -8.87 21.64
C LYS A 511 -0.09 -9.71 20.68
N LYS A 512 -0.04 -9.46 19.37
CA LYS A 512 -0.76 -10.21 18.33
C LYS A 512 0.00 -11.44 17.83
N PHE A 513 1.30 -11.53 18.11
CA PHE A 513 2.13 -12.66 17.71
C PHE A 513 2.15 -13.75 18.78
N LEU A 514 2.24 -15.00 18.35
CA LEU A 514 2.31 -16.16 19.22
C LEU A 514 3.34 -17.14 18.70
N LEU A 515 4.36 -17.43 19.49
CA LEU A 515 5.33 -18.50 19.22
C LEU A 515 4.85 -19.78 19.91
N GLU A 516 4.81 -20.89 19.19
CA GLU A 516 4.25 -22.17 19.64
C GLU A 516 5.24 -23.30 19.49
N PHE A 517 5.33 -24.14 20.52
CA PHE A 517 6.02 -25.42 20.47
C PHE A 517 5.03 -26.51 20.85
N GLN A 518 4.96 -27.57 20.06
CA GLN A 518 4.04 -28.68 20.31
C GLN A 518 4.72 -30.02 20.02
N CYS A 519 4.50 -30.96 20.93
CA CYS A 519 4.85 -32.37 20.80
C CYS A 519 3.56 -33.19 20.74
N SER A 520 3.52 -34.15 19.84
CA SER A 520 2.33 -34.95 19.56
C SER A 520 2.76 -36.40 19.38
N TYR A 521 2.11 -37.31 20.06
CA TYR A 521 2.38 -38.73 19.96
C TYR A 521 1.06 -39.50 19.88
N GLY A 522 0.99 -40.43 18.95
CA GLY A 522 -0.20 -41.26 18.80
C GLY A 522 -0.03 -42.29 17.71
N GLY A 523 -1.15 -42.79 17.22
CA GLY A 523 -1.16 -43.85 16.22
C GLY A 523 -2.51 -43.95 15.55
N ASN A 524 -2.66 -45.02 14.78
CA ASN A 524 -3.70 -45.10 13.77
C ASN A 524 -5.04 -45.46 14.37
N VAL A 525 -6.06 -44.73 13.95
CA VAL A 525 -7.46 -45.11 14.18
C VAL A 525 -7.98 -45.88 12.96
N VAL A 526 -7.58 -45.48 11.75
CA VAL A 526 -7.91 -46.15 10.48
C VAL A 526 -6.69 -46.13 9.57
N VAL A 527 -6.34 -47.28 8.99
CA VAL A 527 -5.33 -47.40 7.93
C VAL A 527 -6.05 -47.79 6.65
N ILE A 528 -5.90 -47.00 5.60
CA ILE A 528 -6.59 -47.21 4.32
C ILE A 528 -5.77 -48.21 3.47
N GLU A 529 -4.44 -48.04 3.41
CA GLU A 529 -3.48 -48.97 2.81
C GLU A 529 -2.14 -48.89 3.57
N GLY A 530 -1.44 -50.02 3.78
CA GLY A 530 -0.13 -50.10 4.46
C GLY A 530 -0.13 -50.67 5.89
N ASP A 531 1.06 -50.80 6.49
CA ASP A 531 1.23 -51.20 7.89
C ASP A 531 1.15 -49.98 8.82
N GLY A 532 0.26 -50.05 9.81
CA GLY A 532 0.04 -48.94 10.73
C GLY A 532 1.17 -48.74 11.73
N GLY A 533 1.56 -47.48 11.97
CA GLY A 533 2.67 -47.12 12.86
C GLY A 533 2.30 -46.05 13.89
N SER A 534 3.11 -45.95 14.96
CA SER A 534 3.04 -44.80 15.86
C SER A 534 3.69 -43.58 15.21
N LEU A 535 3.09 -42.40 15.40
CA LEU A 535 3.55 -41.11 14.89
C LEU A 535 4.00 -40.23 16.07
N LEU A 536 5.28 -39.86 16.07
CA LEU A 536 5.80 -38.75 16.87
C LEU A 536 5.92 -37.51 15.97
N LYS A 537 5.29 -36.42 16.36
CA LYS A 537 5.33 -35.13 15.65
C LYS A 537 5.82 -34.03 16.59
N LEU A 538 6.79 -33.25 16.12
CA LEU A 538 7.25 -32.02 16.75
C LEU A 538 6.96 -30.85 15.84
N SER A 539 6.46 -29.74 16.38
CA SER A 539 6.24 -28.52 15.60
C SER A 539 6.68 -27.27 16.35
N LEU A 540 7.24 -26.33 15.60
CA LEU A 540 7.62 -25.00 16.05
C LEU A 540 6.99 -23.96 15.12
N GLY A 541 6.03 -23.19 15.65
CA GLY A 541 5.15 -22.33 14.87
C GLY A 541 5.13 -20.87 15.30
N LEU A 542 4.85 -19.99 14.34
CA LEU A 542 4.54 -18.58 14.57
C LEU A 542 3.12 -18.31 14.07
N SER A 543 2.32 -17.65 14.90
CA SER A 543 0.95 -17.27 14.56
C SER A 543 0.70 -15.77 14.73
N TYR A 544 -0.22 -15.23 13.93
CA TYR A 544 -0.72 -13.86 14.04
C TYR A 544 -2.24 -13.87 14.26
N ALA A 545 -2.68 -13.25 15.36
CA ALA A 545 -4.09 -13.13 15.73
C ALA A 545 -4.71 -11.82 15.21
N PHE A 546 -5.91 -11.91 14.63
CA PHE A 546 -6.65 -10.76 14.13
C PHE A 546 -7.37 -9.99 15.23
#